data_AF-A0A2M7YTN3-F1
#
_entry.id   AF-A0A2M7YTN3-F1
#
_cell.length_a   1.000
_cell.length_b   1.000
_cell.length_c   1.000
_cell.angle_alpha   90.00
_cell.angle_beta   90.00
_cell.angle_gamma   90.00
#
_symmetry.space_group_name_H-M   'P 1'
#
loop_
_entity.id
_entity.type
_entity.pdbx_description
1 polymer ?
#
loop_
_entity_poly.entity_id
_entity_poly.type
_entity_poly.pdbx_seq_one_letter_code
_entity_poly.pdbx_strand_id
1 'polypeptide(L)'
;MDSWLKSAPQRYYAIEYAWKKGEHPKRGEFSPDFFIKKGDMIYVVEIKDDSEIADPSPENLKKFEYAQAHFARLNQWLRNTGLPTQYQHNWLSPKSYNPFFQMLREDKARGFRSELDVVLQPVAVSTHGDERASK
;
A
#
# COMPACT_ATOMS: atom_id res chain seq x y z
N MET A 1 20.16 -4.83 -4.86
CA MET A 1 19.42 -3.62 -4.43
C MET A 1 20.33 -2.45 -4.72
N ASP A 2 19.81 -1.40 -5.32
CA ASP A 2 20.67 -0.33 -5.86
C ASP A 2 20.84 0.80 -4.85
N SER A 3 19.74 1.20 -4.21
CA SER A 3 19.73 2.18 -3.12
C SER A 3 18.48 2.03 -2.28
N TRP A 4 18.48 2.61 -1.08
CA TRP A 4 17.31 2.67 -0.22
C TRP A 4 17.31 3.98 0.57
N LEU A 5 16.13 4.40 0.97
CA LEU A 5 15.88 5.56 1.81
C LEU A 5 14.91 5.16 2.90
N LYS A 6 15.24 5.47 4.16
CA LYS A 6 14.29 5.43 5.28
C LYS A 6 13.71 6.82 5.49
N SER A 7 12.39 6.91 5.59
CA SER A 7 11.71 8.18 5.86
C SER A 7 12.07 8.69 7.25
N ALA A 8 12.25 10.01 7.34
CA ALA A 8 12.40 10.67 8.63
C ALA A 8 11.09 10.59 9.45
N PRO A 9 11.15 10.66 10.79
CA PRO A 9 9.99 10.51 11.67
C PRO A 9 8.84 11.50 11.43
N GLN A 10 9.06 12.61 10.71
CA GLN A 10 8.01 13.58 10.39
C GLN A 10 8.06 14.00 8.92
N ARG A 11 6.96 13.71 8.20
CA ARG A 11 6.52 14.37 6.95
C ARG A 11 7.52 14.41 5.79
N TYR A 12 8.41 13.44 5.68
CA TYR A 12 9.30 13.35 4.51
C TYR A 12 8.50 13.19 3.21
N TYR A 13 7.53 12.26 3.18
CA TYR A 13 6.65 12.04 2.04
C TYR A 13 5.21 11.85 2.53
N ALA A 14 4.43 12.93 2.58
CA ALA A 14 3.07 12.88 3.10
C ALA A 14 2.07 12.32 2.08
N ILE A 15 1.37 11.25 2.46
CA ILE A 15 0.18 10.74 1.77
C ILE A 15 -1.03 11.11 2.63
N GLU A 16 -1.90 11.94 2.07
CA GLU A 16 -3.17 12.31 2.71
C GLU A 16 -4.17 11.16 2.68
N TYR A 17 -4.88 10.97 3.79
CA TYR A 17 -5.96 10.00 3.90
C TYR A 17 -7.11 10.54 4.76
N ALA A 18 -8.30 9.98 4.57
CA ALA A 18 -9.46 10.27 5.38
C ALA A 18 -10.15 8.99 5.83
N TRP A 19 -10.61 8.96 7.08
CA TRP A 19 -11.33 7.83 7.67
C TRP A 19 -12.38 8.31 8.68
N LYS A 20 -13.38 7.48 8.98
CA LYS A 20 -14.45 7.80 9.94
C LYS A 20 -14.41 6.83 11.12
N LYS A 21 -14.52 7.37 12.33
CA LYS A 21 -14.91 6.63 13.54
C LYS A 21 -15.98 7.43 14.26
N GLY A 22 -17.25 7.04 14.09
CA GLY A 22 -18.40 7.84 14.51
C GLY A 22 -18.81 8.91 13.49
N GLU A 23 -19.42 10.00 13.95
CA GLU A 23 -20.04 11.02 13.08
C GLU A 23 -19.03 11.94 12.38
N HIS A 24 -17.85 12.16 12.96
CA HIS A 24 -16.87 13.12 12.42
C HIS A 24 -15.78 12.44 11.58
N PRO A 25 -15.61 12.80 10.29
CA PRO A 25 -14.49 12.34 9.49
C PRO A 25 -13.17 12.91 10.03
N LYS A 26 -12.18 12.02 10.20
CA LYS A 26 -10.80 12.38 10.51
C LYS A 26 -10.00 12.40 9.22
N ARG A 27 -9.18 13.43 9.07
CA ARG A 27 -8.14 13.53 8.04
C ARG A 27 -6.78 13.36 8.70
N GLY A 28 -5.87 12.74 7.99
CA GLY A 28 -4.49 12.56 8.45
C GLY A 28 -3.54 12.48 7.28
N GLU A 29 -2.25 12.48 7.61
CA GLU A 29 -1.16 12.24 6.70
C GLU A 29 -0.30 11.12 7.29
N PHE A 30 0.31 10.30 6.45
CA PHE A 30 1.36 9.38 6.87
C PHE A 30 2.49 9.35 5.83
N SER A 31 3.67 8.90 6.26
CA SER A 31 4.83 8.74 5.39
C SER A 31 5.25 7.27 5.42
N PRO A 32 5.42 6.60 4.25
CA PRO A 32 5.92 5.23 4.21
C PRO A 32 7.30 5.12 4.88
N ASP A 33 7.58 4.01 5.55
CA ASP A 33 8.87 3.80 6.22
C ASP A 33 10.08 3.80 5.28
N PHE A 34 9.97 3.15 4.12
CA PHE A 34 11.10 3.02 3.18
C PHE A 34 10.72 3.21 1.71
N PHE A 35 11.70 3.68 0.96
CA PHE A 35 11.74 3.61 -0.50
C PHE A 35 12.97 2.81 -0.90
N ILE A 36 12.78 1.71 -1.62
CA ILE A 36 13.86 0.82 -2.04
C ILE A 36 13.92 0.79 -3.56
N LYS A 37 15.07 1.14 -4.13
CA LYS A 37 15.29 1.15 -5.58
C LYS A 37 15.97 -0.13 -6.05
N LYS A 38 15.46 -0.68 -7.16
CA LYS A 38 16.08 -1.77 -7.92
C LYS A 38 15.68 -1.64 -9.39
N GLY A 39 16.64 -1.31 -10.25
CA GLY A 39 16.37 -0.91 -11.64
C GLY A 39 15.43 0.29 -11.70
N ASP A 40 14.39 0.18 -12.52
CA ASP A 40 13.32 1.18 -12.65
C ASP A 40 12.20 1.02 -11.59
N MET A 41 12.28 0.01 -10.74
CA MET A 41 11.29 -0.21 -9.68
C MET A 41 11.68 0.55 -8.42
N ILE A 42 10.69 1.22 -7.81
CA ILE A 42 10.75 1.77 -6.47
C ILE A 42 9.71 1.04 -5.60
N TYR A 43 10.18 0.24 -4.65
CA TYR A 43 9.31 -0.40 -3.66
C TYR A 43 9.09 0.56 -2.50
N VAL A 44 7.84 0.95 -2.30
CA VAL A 44 7.39 1.80 -1.20
C VAL A 44 6.89 0.89 -0.09
N VAL A 45 7.62 0.87 1.02
CA VAL A 45 7.41 -0.07 2.11
C VAL A 45 6.92 0.64 3.35
N GLU A 46 5.83 0.13 3.91
CA GLU A 46 5.36 0.42 5.27
C GLU A 46 5.53 -0.85 6.11
N ILE A 47 6.01 -0.72 7.34
CA ILE A 47 6.12 -1.82 8.28
C ILE A 47 4.96 -1.78 9.28
N LYS A 48 4.35 -2.94 9.50
CA LYS A 48 3.41 -3.21 10.59
C LYS A 48 3.81 -4.47 11.35
N ASP A 49 3.19 -4.66 12.49
CA ASP A 49 3.29 -5.92 13.22
C ASP A 49 2.36 -6.99 12.61
N ASP A 50 2.54 -8.24 13.02
CA ASP A 50 1.73 -9.36 12.53
C ASP A 50 0.28 -9.34 13.04
N SER A 51 -0.06 -8.55 14.06
CA SER A 51 -1.44 -8.47 14.57
C SER A 51 -2.37 -7.76 13.58
N GLU A 52 -1.85 -6.81 12.79
CA GLU A 52 -2.58 -6.15 11.70
C GLU A 52 -2.94 -7.11 10.55
N ILE A 53 -2.40 -8.33 10.53
CA ILE A 53 -2.85 -9.38 9.62
C ILE A 53 -4.19 -9.97 10.08
N ALA A 54 -4.31 -10.24 11.38
CA ALA A 54 -5.47 -10.91 11.95
C ALA A 54 -6.62 -9.94 12.27
N ASP A 55 -6.28 -8.73 12.71
CA ASP A 55 -7.22 -7.67 13.07
C ASP A 55 -6.72 -6.32 12.52
N PRO A 56 -6.87 -6.08 11.20
CA PRO A 56 -6.40 -4.84 10.59
C PRO A 56 -7.19 -3.64 11.13
N SER A 57 -6.47 -2.63 11.60
CA SER A 57 -7.14 -1.45 12.15
C SER A 57 -7.90 -0.68 11.05
N PRO A 58 -9.08 -0.10 11.36
CA PRO A 58 -9.83 0.70 10.37
C PRO A 58 -9.04 1.87 9.78
N GLU A 59 -8.11 2.42 10.55
CA GLU A 59 -7.20 3.46 10.10
C GLU A 59 -6.20 2.94 9.05
N ASN A 60 -5.59 1.78 9.30
CA ASN A 60 -4.63 1.18 8.38
C ASN A 60 -5.28 0.70 7.08
N LEU A 61 -6.51 0.17 7.14
CA LEU A 61 -7.31 -0.11 5.94
C LEU A 61 -7.42 1.12 5.04
N LYS A 62 -7.72 2.29 5.64
CA LYS A 62 -7.84 3.55 4.88
C LYS A 62 -6.49 4.09 4.43
N LYS A 63 -5.44 4.03 5.24
CA LYS A 63 -4.08 4.40 4.80
C LYS A 63 -3.66 3.57 3.59
N PHE A 64 -3.87 2.25 3.65
CA PHE A 64 -3.51 1.34 2.56
C PHE A 64 -4.28 1.64 1.27
N GLU A 65 -5.60 1.83 1.36
CA GLU A 65 -6.46 2.21 0.23
C GLU A 65 -5.97 3.50 -0.43
N TYR A 66 -5.72 4.55 0.36
CA TYR A 66 -5.28 5.85 -0.16
C TYR A 66 -3.87 5.80 -0.74
N ALA A 67 -2.97 5.01 -0.14
CA ALA A 67 -1.62 4.79 -0.66
C ALA A 67 -1.65 4.09 -2.02
N GLN A 68 -2.47 3.04 -2.16
CA GLN A 68 -2.62 2.35 -3.44
C GLN A 68 -3.15 3.29 -4.52
N ALA A 69 -4.18 4.07 -4.20
CA ALA A 69 -4.73 5.05 -5.13
C ALA A 69 -3.70 6.13 -5.51
N HIS A 70 -2.90 6.59 -4.55
CA HIS A 70 -1.82 7.55 -4.75
C HIS A 70 -0.76 7.04 -5.72
N PHE A 71 -0.19 5.87 -5.47
CA PHE A 71 0.86 5.31 -6.33
C PHE A 71 0.31 4.84 -7.69
N ALA A 72 -0.97 4.46 -7.78
CA ALA A 72 -1.61 4.19 -9.06
C ALA A 72 -1.65 5.45 -9.94
N ARG A 73 -2.06 6.60 -9.39
CA ARG A 73 -2.06 7.89 -10.09
C ARG A 73 -0.65 8.34 -10.48
N LEU A 74 0.31 8.22 -9.56
CA LEU A 74 1.71 8.57 -9.83
C LEU A 74 2.28 7.72 -10.99
N ASN A 75 2.07 6.41 -10.96
CA ASN A 75 2.53 5.51 -12.02
C ASN A 75 1.85 5.81 -13.36
N GLN A 76 0.57 6.17 -13.36
CA GLN A 76 -0.12 6.57 -14.58
C GLN A 76 0.51 7.84 -15.16
N TRP A 77 0.77 8.84 -14.33
CA TRP A 77 1.46 10.06 -14.76
C TRP A 77 2.85 9.76 -15.32
N LEU A 78 3.67 8.95 -14.63
CA LEU A 78 5.01 8.57 -15.10
C LEU A 78 4.96 7.90 -16.47
N ARG A 79 4.05 6.94 -16.67
CA ARG A 79 3.83 6.30 -17.97
C ARG A 79 3.44 7.29 -19.06
N ASN A 80 2.51 8.20 -18.76
CA ASN A 80 2.07 9.21 -19.73
C ASN A 80 3.20 10.18 -20.13
N THR A 81 4.16 10.41 -19.24
CA THR A 81 5.36 11.24 -19.50
C THR A 81 6.54 10.47 -20.10
N GLY A 82 6.40 9.16 -20.34
CA GLY A 82 7.46 8.31 -20.90
C GLY A 82 8.59 7.99 -19.92
N LEU A 83 8.39 8.18 -18.62
CA LEU A 83 9.38 7.82 -17.60
C LEU A 83 9.26 6.33 -17.25
N PRO A 84 10.37 5.56 -17.25
CA PRO A 84 10.33 4.11 -17.03
C PRO A 84 10.07 3.73 -15.57
N THR A 85 10.25 4.67 -14.64
CA THR A 85 10.13 4.41 -13.20
C THR A 85 8.72 3.95 -12.83
N GLN A 86 8.64 2.89 -12.02
CA GLN A 86 7.38 2.38 -11.49
C GLN A 86 7.47 2.16 -9.98
N TYR A 87 6.47 2.69 -9.27
CA TYR A 87 6.31 2.51 -7.84
C TYR A 87 5.46 1.27 -7.55
N GLN A 88 5.92 0.42 -6.65
CA GLN A 88 5.15 -0.69 -6.09
C GLN A 88 4.98 -0.49 -4.60
N HIS A 89 3.72 -0.45 -4.17
CA HIS A 89 3.38 -0.30 -2.76
C HIS A 89 3.30 -1.68 -2.10
N ASN A 90 4.02 -1.87 -0.99
CA ASN A 90 4.06 -3.10 -0.21
C ASN A 90 4.02 -2.79 1.28
N TRP A 91 3.04 -3.34 2.00
CA TRP A 91 3.05 -3.34 3.46
C TRP A 91 3.63 -4.65 3.94
N LEU A 92 4.63 -4.58 4.82
CA LEU A 92 5.33 -5.75 5.31
C LEU A 92 5.11 -5.91 6.82
N SER A 93 5.23 -7.15 7.25
CA SER A 93 5.31 -7.55 8.65
C SER A 93 6.46 -8.54 8.81
N PRO A 94 6.89 -8.89 10.03
CA PRO A 94 7.97 -9.85 10.26
C PRO A 94 7.85 -11.15 9.43
N LYS A 95 6.62 -11.67 9.23
CA LYS A 95 6.35 -12.85 8.40
C LYS A 95 6.75 -12.72 6.93
N SER A 96 6.72 -11.51 6.37
CA SER A 96 6.95 -11.29 4.93
C SER A 96 8.35 -10.76 4.59
N TYR A 97 9.21 -10.47 5.57
CA TYR A 97 10.55 -9.94 5.32
C TYR A 97 11.41 -10.90 4.49
N ASN A 98 11.58 -12.14 4.94
CA ASN A 98 12.42 -13.12 4.24
C ASN A 98 11.98 -13.36 2.78
N PRO A 99 10.70 -13.67 2.49
CA PRO A 99 10.28 -13.89 1.10
C PRO A 99 10.41 -12.61 0.26
N PHE A 100 10.07 -11.43 0.80
CA PHE A 100 10.22 -10.16 0.07
C PHE A 100 11.68 -9.89 -0.32
N PHE A 101 12.61 -9.93 0.66
CA PHE A 101 14.01 -9.63 0.41
C PHE A 101 14.72 -10.71 -0.41
N GLN A 102 14.27 -11.97 -0.36
CA GLN A 102 14.72 -12.99 -1.30
C GLN A 102 14.32 -12.63 -2.73
N MET A 103 13.04 -12.37 -2.99
CA MET A 103 12.57 -12.01 -4.33
C MET A 103 13.19 -10.70 -4.83
N LEU A 104 13.46 -9.74 -3.93
CA LEU A 104 14.13 -8.50 -4.28
C LEU A 104 15.58 -8.72 -4.75
N ARG A 105 16.29 -9.64 -4.10
CA ARG A 105 17.67 -10.02 -4.51
C ARG A 105 17.68 -10.76 -5.84
N GLU A 106 16.65 -11.57 -6.10
CA GLU A 106 16.50 -12.36 -7.33
C GLU A 106 15.87 -11.59 -8.49
N ASP A 107 15.63 -10.28 -8.37
CA ASP A 107 14.98 -9.46 -9.41
C ASP A 107 13.53 -9.89 -9.73
N LYS A 108 12.86 -10.53 -8.77
CA LYS A 108 11.49 -11.08 -8.88
C LYS A 108 10.45 -10.41 -8.00
N ALA A 109 10.82 -9.38 -7.21
CA ALA A 109 9.88 -8.73 -6.28
C ALA A 109 8.76 -7.92 -6.97
N ARG A 110 8.86 -7.68 -8.28
CA ARG A 110 7.77 -7.02 -9.04
C ARG A 110 6.51 -7.88 -8.97
N GLY A 111 5.41 -7.31 -8.53
CA GLY A 111 4.14 -8.00 -8.30
C GLY A 111 4.06 -8.73 -6.96
N PHE A 112 5.08 -8.67 -6.10
CA PHE A 112 5.01 -9.25 -4.76
C PHE A 112 3.85 -8.65 -3.96
N ARG A 113 3.11 -9.52 -3.27
CA ARG A 113 2.06 -9.17 -2.31
C ARG A 113 2.32 -9.93 -1.02
N SER A 114 2.46 -9.22 0.09
CA SER A 114 2.51 -9.85 1.41
C SER A 114 1.13 -10.34 1.83
N GLU A 115 1.06 -11.15 2.89
CA GLU A 115 -0.21 -11.49 3.55
C GLU A 115 -0.95 -10.22 4.00
N LEU A 116 -0.21 -9.21 4.48
CA LEU A 116 -0.75 -7.93 4.90
C LEU A 116 -1.34 -7.13 3.72
N ASP A 117 -0.68 -7.14 2.56
CA ASP A 117 -1.20 -6.52 1.32
C ASP A 117 -2.52 -7.15 0.87
N VAL A 118 -2.74 -8.43 1.19
CA VAL A 118 -3.96 -9.17 0.81
C VAL A 118 -5.09 -8.85 1.77
N VAL A 119 -4.87 -8.88 3.08
CA VAL A 119 -5.93 -8.61 4.06
C VAL A 119 -6.36 -7.14 4.11
N LEU A 120 -5.46 -6.20 3.75
CA LEU A 120 -5.76 -4.78 3.70
C LEU A 120 -6.45 -4.34 2.40
N GLN A 121 -6.55 -5.22 1.39
CA GLN A 121 -7.30 -4.89 0.19
C GLN A 121 -8.79 -4.76 0.51
N PRO A 122 -9.48 -3.75 -0.05
CA PRO A 122 -10.93 -3.68 0.04
C PRO A 122 -11.52 -4.97 -0.53
N VAL A 123 -12.34 -5.66 0.25
CA VAL A 123 -13.16 -6.75 -0.28
C VAL A 123 -14.03 -6.14 -1.37
N ALA A 124 -13.92 -6.65 -2.60
CA ALA A 124 -14.83 -6.27 -3.66
C ALA A 124 -16.24 -6.59 -3.17
N VAL A 125 -17.03 -5.57 -2.85
CA VAL A 125 -18.43 -5.75 -2.49
C VAL A 125 -19.11 -6.25 -3.76
N SER A 126 -19.37 -7.55 -3.83
CA SER A 126 -20.27 -8.09 -4.82
C SER A 126 -21.65 -7.54 -4.49
N THR A 127 -22.09 -6.54 -5.25
CA THR A 127 -23.48 -6.09 -5.24
C THR A 127 -24.34 -7.26 -5.73
N HIS A 128 -24.75 -8.14 -4.83
CA HIS A 128 -25.92 -8.98 -5.07
C HIS A 128 -27.12 -8.04 -5.02
N GLY A 129 -27.61 -7.69 -6.21
CA GLY A 129 -28.85 -6.95 -6.38
C GLY A 129 -29.98 -7.70 -5.67
N ASP A 130 -30.58 -7.03 -4.71
CA ASP A 130 -31.77 -7.48 -3.99
C ASP A 130 -32.95 -7.41 -4.98
N GLU A 131 -33.25 -8.54 -5.62
CA GLU A 131 -34.42 -8.69 -6.49
C GLU A 131 -35.66 -8.86 -5.59
N ARG A 132 -36.12 -7.76 -4.99
CA ARG A 132 -37.42 -7.74 -4.32
C ARG A 132 -38.51 -7.35 -5.30
N ALA A 133 -39.18 -8.41 -5.76
CA ALA A 133 -40.61 -8.52 -6.05
C ALA A 133 -41.39 -7.20 -6.11
N SER A 134 -41.80 -6.82 -7.32
CA SER A 134 -42.99 -6.00 -7.49
C SER A 134 -44.15 -6.91 -7.86
N LYS A 135 -45.18 -6.80 -7.01
CA LYS A 135 -46.49 -7.45 -7.07
C LYS A 135 -47.32 -6.89 -8.23
#